data_AF-A0A497PN85-F1
#
_entry.id   AF-A0A497PN85-F1
#
_cell.length_a   1.000
_cell.length_b   1.000
_cell.length_c   1.000
_cell.angle_alpha   90.00
_cell.angle_beta   90.00
_cell.angle_gamma   90.00
#
_symmetry.space_group_name_H-M   'P 1'
#
loop_
_entity.id
_entity.type
_entity.pdbx_description
1 polymer ?
#
loop_
_entity_poly.entity_id
_entity_poly.type
_entity_poly.pdbx_seq_one_letter_code
_entity_poly.pdbx_strand_id
1 'polypeptide(L)' 'MTVIALPIGAIPEVRKGDDLASLILESVSHGGPTLRQQDIVVISSKVVSKAE' A
#
# COMPACT_ATOMS: atom_id res chain seq x y z
N MET A 1 -16.24 1.41 -19.62
CA MET A 1 -15.56 0.74 -18.49
C MET A 1 -14.75 1.79 -17.77
N THR A 2 -15.00 2.01 -16.49
CA THR A 2 -14.35 3.08 -15.70
C THR A 2 -13.29 2.45 -14.81
N VAL A 3 -12.09 3.04 -14.82
CA VAL A 3 -10.99 2.68 -13.91
C VAL A 3 -10.76 3.86 -13.00
N ILE A 4 -10.61 3.58 -11.70
CA ILE A 4 -10.25 4.57 -10.69
C ILE A 4 -8.92 4.16 -10.06
N ALA A 5 -8.07 5.15 -9.79
CA ALA A 5 -6.84 4.97 -9.05
C ALA A 5 -6.90 5.88 -7.81
N LEU A 6 -6.73 5.29 -6.64
CA LEU A 6 -6.80 5.99 -5.36
C LEU A 6 -5.45 5.87 -4.66
N PRO A 7 -4.91 6.95 -4.09
CA PRO A 7 -3.69 6.88 -3.30
C PRO A 7 -3.97 6.21 -1.95
N ILE A 8 -2.96 5.54 -1.40
CA ILE A 8 -2.95 5.08 0.00
C ILE A 8 -2.08 6.06 0.80
N GLY A 9 -2.72 6.85 1.65
CA GLY A 9 -2.06 7.80 2.54
C GLY A 9 -1.66 7.18 3.89
N ALA A 10 -1.03 7.97 4.76
CA ALA A 10 -0.64 7.55 6.12
C ALA A 10 0.27 6.31 6.17
N ILE A 11 1.03 6.04 5.11
CA ILE A 11 2.09 5.02 5.10
C ILE A 11 3.32 5.61 5.81
N PRO A 12 3.89 4.94 6.83
CA PRO A 12 5.09 5.40 7.51
C PRO A 12 6.33 5.30 6.61
N GLU A 13 7.46 5.86 7.07
CA GLU A 13 8.75 5.66 6.40
C GLU A 13 9.14 4.18 6.43
N VAL A 14 9.28 3.57 5.26
CA VAL A 14 9.70 2.17 5.08
C VAL A 14 11.18 2.00 5.43
N ARG A 15 11.48 0.98 6.23
CA ARG A 15 12.82 0.57 6.68
C ARG A 15 13.11 -0.88 6.32
N LYS A 16 14.39 -1.24 6.42
CA LYS A 16 14.86 -2.61 6.17
C LYS A 16 14.19 -3.61 7.11
N GLY A 17 13.64 -4.67 6.53
CA GLY A 17 12.91 -5.73 7.22
C GLY A 17 11.42 -5.43 7.45
N ASP A 18 10.90 -4.27 7.04
CA ASP A 18 9.48 -3.95 7.19
C ASP A 18 8.61 -4.86 6.31
N ASP A 19 7.50 -5.33 6.86
CA ASP A 19 6.46 -6.02 6.09
C ASP A 19 5.54 -5.01 5.42
N LEU A 20 5.77 -4.79 4.12
CA LEU A 20 4.99 -3.86 3.31
C LEU A 20 3.49 -4.24 3.25
N ALA A 21 3.15 -5.53 3.27
CA ALA A 21 1.75 -5.94 3.20
C ALA A 21 1.00 -5.51 4.47
N SER A 22 1.61 -5.75 5.63
CA SER A 22 1.05 -5.32 6.92
C SER A 22 0.91 -3.79 6.99
N LEU A 23 1.95 -3.04 6.60
CA LEU A 23 1.90 -1.57 6.58
C LEU A 23 0.78 -1.02 5.67
N ILE A 24 0.59 -1.60 4.49
CA ILE A 24 -0.48 -1.18 3.56
C ILE A 24 -1.87 -1.49 4.14
N LEU A 25 -2.06 -2.68 4.74
CA LEU A 25 -3.33 -3.06 5.35
C LEU A 25 -3.67 -2.18 6.56
N GLU A 26 -2.67 -1.80 7.36
CA GLU A 26 -2.84 -0.83 8.43
C GLU A 26 -3.31 0.53 7.88
N SER A 27 -2.65 1.09 6.87
CA SER A 27 -3.08 2.37 6.29
C SER A 27 -4.48 2.31 5.66
N VAL A 28 -4.84 1.19 5.02
CA VAL A 28 -6.19 0.99 4.47
C VAL A 28 -7.22 0.92 5.59
N SER A 29 -6.95 0.21 6.68
CA SER A 29 -7.87 0.12 7.82
C SER A 29 -8.05 1.44 8.57
N HIS A 30 -7.04 2.34 8.55
CA HIS A 30 -7.08 3.66 9.17
C HIS A 30 -7.69 4.75 8.27
N GLY A 31 -8.79 4.43 7.58
CA GLY A 31 -9.54 5.39 6.76
C GLY A 31 -9.05 5.53 5.32
N GLY A 32 -8.21 4.60 4.85
CA GLY A 32 -7.85 4.48 3.45
C GLY A 32 -8.93 3.81 2.59
N PRO A 33 -8.67 3.64 1.28
CA PRO A 33 -9.63 3.01 0.37
C PRO A 33 -9.82 1.53 0.69
N THR A 34 -11.07 1.08 0.80
CA THR A 34 -11.37 -0.35 1.02
C THR A 34 -10.93 -1.19 -0.17
N LEU A 35 -10.00 -2.12 0.06
CA LEU A 35 -9.57 -3.10 -0.94
C LEU A 35 -10.65 -4.18 -1.13
N ARG A 36 -10.92 -4.51 -2.39
CA ARG A 36 -11.87 -5.54 -2.80
C ARG A 36 -11.15 -6.62 -3.60
N GLN A 37 -11.82 -7.75 -3.76
CA GLN A 37 -11.33 -8.80 -4.64
C GLN A 37 -11.12 -8.23 -6.05
N GLN A 38 -10.01 -8.61 -6.68
CA GLN A 38 -9.59 -8.15 -8.01
C GLN A 38 -9.06 -6.71 -8.10
N ASP A 39 -8.97 -5.97 -6.98
CA ASP A 39 -8.23 -4.72 -6.95
C ASP A 39 -6.73 -4.96 -7.16
N ILE A 40 -6.07 -3.97 -7.76
CA ILE A 40 -4.63 -4.01 -8.02
C ILE A 40 -3.94 -3.01 -7.08
N VAL A 41 -3.00 -3.51 -6.27
CA VAL A 41 -2.13 -2.67 -5.45
C VAL A 41 -0.84 -2.40 -6.23
N VAL A 42 -0.56 -1.13 -6.51
CA VAL A 42 0.65 -0.70 -7.22
C VAL A 42 1.65 -0.16 -6.20
N ILE A 43 2.83 -0.78 -6.15
CA ILE A 43 3.90 -0.41 -5.22
C ILE A 43 5.12 0.03 -6.02
N SER A 44 5.71 1.18 -5.67
CA SER A 44 6.96 1.63 -6.32
C SER A 44 8.13 0.73 -5.95
N SER A 45 9.06 0.48 -6.88
CA SER A 45 10.25 -0.34 -6.60
C SER A 45 11.12 0.22 -5.48
N LYS A 46 11.14 1.55 -5.29
CA LYS A 46 11.92 2.20 -4.24
C LYS A 46 11.56 1.72 -2.83
N VAL A 47 10.28 1.52 -2.52
CA VAL A 47 9.87 1.06 -1.18
C VAL A 47 10.13 -0.43 -0.99
N VAL A 48 10.02 -1.23 -2.06
CA VAL A 48 10.40 -2.65 -2.04
C VAL A 48 11.90 -2.78 -1.72
N SER A 49 12.76 -2.06 -2.43
CA SER A 49 14.21 -2.07 -2.18
C SER A 49 14.64 -1.49 -0.83
N LYS A 50 13.77 -0.76 -0.12
CA LYS A 50 14.05 -0.32 1.26
C LYS A 50 13.70 -1.41 2.27
N ALA A 51 12.66 -2.19 2.01
CA ALA A 51 12.18 -3.25 2.89
C ALA A 51 13.05 -4.52 2.80
N GLU A 52 13.56 -4.85 1.61
CA GLU A 52 14.51 -5.95 1.38
C GLU A 52 15.94 -5.61 1.87
#